data_AF-A0A8X6SF21-F1
#
_entry.id   AF-A0A8X6SF21-F1
#
_cell.length_a   1.000
_cell.length_b   1.000
_cell.length_c   1.000
_cell.angle_alpha   90.00
_cell.angle_beta   90.00
_cell.angle_gamma   90.00
#
_symmetry.space_group_name_H-M   'P 1'
#
loop_
_entity.id
_entity.type
_entity.pdbx_description
1 polymer ?
#
loop_
_entity_poly.entity_id
_entity_poly.type
_entity_poly.pdbx_seq_one_letter_code
_entity_poly.pdbx_strand_id
1 'polypeptide(L)'
;MAFLGRSRKEDLRRLATEVGRAPSDNLKIIELKDPITNNDRYEEEFVKHVLSAIVEERTATEKQKVVELEEKQKTGYGSATRKRIQT
;
A
#
# COMPACT_ATOMS: atom_id res chain seq x y z
N MET A 1 14.57 12.48 11.52
CA MET A 1 14.00 11.40 10.68
C MET A 1 13.26 10.30 11.47
N ALA A 2 12.35 10.65 12.39
CA ALA A 2 11.62 9.63 13.17
C ALA A 2 10.52 8.92 12.34
N PHE A 3 10.00 9.57 11.29
CA PHE A 3 8.90 9.05 10.49
C PHE A 3 9.31 7.82 9.66
N LEU A 4 10.47 7.86 8.98
CA LEU A 4 11.00 6.71 8.24
C LEU A 4 11.26 5.49 9.13
N GLY A 5 11.66 5.71 10.39
CA GLY A 5 11.88 4.62 11.35
C GLY A 5 10.60 3.93 11.84
N ARG A 6 9.44 4.56 11.67
CA ARG A 6 8.11 4.02 12.04
C ARG A 6 7.37 3.42 10.85
N SER A 7 7.82 3.68 9.62
CA SER A 7 7.23 3.18 8.39
C SER A 7 7.50 1.69 8.19
N ARG A 8 6.63 1.01 7.44
CA ARG A 8 6.85 -0.40 7.12
C ARG A 8 7.98 -0.57 6.10
N LYS A 9 8.67 -1.72 6.18
CA LYS A 9 9.76 -2.08 5.26
C LYS A 9 9.31 -2.09 3.79
N GLU A 10 8.08 -2.51 3.53
CA GLU A 10 7.46 -2.50 2.19
C GLU A 10 7.29 -1.07 1.64
N ASP A 11 6.78 -0.16 2.46
CA ASP A 11 6.54 1.24 2.09
C ASP A 11 7.87 1.95 1.81
N LEU A 12 8.88 1.70 2.66
CA LEU A 12 10.24 2.24 2.49
C LEU A 12 10.93 1.72 1.22
N ARG A 13 10.67 0.48 0.82
CA ARG A 13 11.20 -0.05 -0.45
C ARG A 13 10.61 0.66 -1.64
N ARG A 14 9.29 0.84 -1.67
CA ARG A 14 8.65 1.60 -2.75
C ARG A 14 9.17 3.04 -2.79
N LEU A 15 9.28 3.68 -1.64
CA LEU A 15 9.84 5.03 -1.52
C LEU A 15 11.27 5.11 -2.05
N ALA A 16 12.14 4.15 -1.75
CA ALA A 16 13.50 4.12 -2.29
C ALA A 16 13.49 4.01 -3.83
N THR A 17 12.62 3.17 -4.39
CA THR A 17 12.42 3.05 -5.85
C THR A 17 11.95 4.37 -6.47
N GLU A 18 10.97 5.05 -5.87
CA GLU A 18 10.45 6.35 -6.34
C GLU A 18 11.51 7.45 -6.30
N VAL A 19 12.40 7.41 -5.30
CA VAL A 19 13.55 8.33 -5.20
C VAL A 19 14.69 7.93 -6.15
N GLY A 20 14.47 6.94 -7.02
CA GLY A 20 15.39 6.52 -8.08
C GLY A 20 16.49 5.57 -7.62
N ARG A 21 16.29 4.89 -6.48
CA ARG A 21 17.30 4.03 -5.87
C ARG A 21 16.71 2.63 -5.69
N ALA A 22 17.06 1.70 -6.58
CA ALA A 22 16.56 0.33 -6.52
C ALA A 22 17.05 -0.36 -5.23
N PRO A 23 16.16 -0.62 -4.24
CA PRO A 23 16.58 -1.29 -3.03
C PRO A 23 16.71 -2.80 -3.29
N SER A 24 17.77 -3.42 -2.76
CA SER A 24 17.88 -4.88 -2.74
C SER A 24 16.85 -5.49 -1.77
N ASP A 25 16.33 -6.67 -2.10
CA ASP A 25 15.28 -7.35 -1.34
C ASP A 25 15.70 -7.72 0.09
N ASN A 26 17.00 -7.73 0.39
CA ASN A 26 17.54 -8.09 1.69
C ASN A 26 17.96 -6.89 2.56
N LEU A 27 17.78 -5.65 2.10
CA LEU A 27 18.20 -4.46 2.84
C LEU A 27 17.40 -4.29 4.15
N LYS A 28 18.07 -3.85 5.21
CA LYS A 28 17.46 -3.45 6.49
C LYS A 28 16.82 -2.06 6.37
N ILE A 29 15.94 -1.69 7.30
CA ILE A 29 15.32 -0.35 7.36
C ILE A 29 16.40 0.76 7.35
N ILE A 30 17.52 0.52 8.04
CA ILE A 30 18.66 1.44 8.09
C ILE A 30 19.29 1.61 6.70
N GLU A 31 19.43 0.53 5.94
CA GLU A 31 20.02 0.56 4.59
C GLU A 31 19.04 1.10 3.54
N LEU A 32 17.73 1.13 3.83
CA LEU A 32 16.72 1.78 3.00
C LEU A 32 16.65 3.29 3.23
N LYS A 33 16.83 3.76 4.47
CA LYS A 33 16.78 5.21 4.79
C LYS A 33 18.04 5.94 4.35
N ASP A 34 19.22 5.32 4.49
CA ASP A 34 20.51 5.94 4.16
C ASP A 34 20.54 6.49 2.74
N PRO A 35 20.12 5.74 1.71
CA PRO A 35 20.12 6.25 0.35
C PRO A 35 19.09 7.37 0.09
N ILE A 36 18.04 7.46 0.91
CA ILE A 36 17.03 8.50 0.81
C ILE A 36 17.58 9.79 1.45
N THR A 37 18.18 9.70 2.64
CA THR A 37 18.64 10.87 3.41
C THR A 37 20.01 11.38 3.01
N ASN A 38 20.89 10.53 2.47
CA ASN A 38 22.22 10.93 1.97
C ASN A 38 22.18 11.51 0.55
N ASN A 39 21.02 11.96 0.07
CA ASN A 39 20.90 12.67 -1.20
C ASN A 39 20.98 14.17 -0.93
N ASP A 40 21.83 14.90 -1.67
CA ASP A 40 21.93 16.37 -1.56
C ASP A 40 20.61 17.08 -1.90
N ARG A 41 19.71 16.39 -2.61
CA ARG A 41 18.35 16.84 -2.93
C ARG A 41 17.29 16.27 -1.99
N TYR A 42 17.68 15.82 -0.81
CA TYR A 42 16.74 15.28 0.17
C TYR A 42 15.83 16.40 0.69
N GLU A 43 14.55 16.28 0.40
CA GLU A 43 13.51 17.16 0.91
C GLU A 43 12.56 16.38 1.83
N GLU A 44 12.56 16.71 3.12
CA GLU A 44 11.79 15.97 4.13
C GLU A 44 10.28 15.97 3.81
N GLU A 45 9.73 17.12 3.42
CA GLU A 45 8.32 17.27 3.10
C GLU A 45 7.93 16.52 1.82
N PHE A 46 8.79 16.52 0.80
CA PHE A 46 8.59 15.70 -0.39
C PHE A 46 8.54 14.20 -0.04
N VAL A 47 9.51 13.73 0.74
CA VAL A 47 9.58 12.32 1.15
C VAL A 47 8.39 11.92 2.03
N LYS A 48 7.93 12.81 2.92
CA LYS A 48 6.68 12.59 3.67
C LYS A 48 5.48 12.50 2.74
N HIS A 49 5.37 13.39 1.75
CA HIS A 49 4.25 13.38 0.82
C HIS A 49 4.20 12.09 -0.02
N VAL A 50 5.33 11.66 -0.56
CA VAL A 50 5.43 10.40 -1.31
C VAL A 50 5.08 9.20 -0.42
N LEU A 51 5.61 9.17 0.81
CA LEU A 51 5.30 8.10 1.76
C LEU A 51 3.81 8.06 2.14
N SER A 52 3.19 9.23 2.36
CA SER A 52 1.74 9.31 2.62
C SER A 52 0.94 8.76 1.46
N ALA A 53 1.28 9.11 0.22
CA ALA A 53 0.61 8.59 -0.97
C ALA A 53 0.73 7.05 -1.08
N ILE A 54 1.91 6.48 -0.82
CA ILE A 54 2.13 5.02 -0.82
C ILE A 54 1.24 4.32 0.23
N VAL A 55 1.18 4.89 1.44
CA VAL A 55 0.36 4.34 2.53
C VAL A 55 -1.13 4.43 2.19
N GLU A 56 -1.57 5.56 1.64
CA GLU A 56 -2.94 5.76 1.18
C GLU A 56 -3.33 4.78 0.09
N GLU A 57 -2.48 4.58 -0.92
CA GLU A 57 -2.70 3.62 -2.01
C GLU A 57 -2.84 2.19 -1.48
N ARG A 58 -1.96 1.77 -0.54
CA ARG A 58 -2.06 0.45 0.10
C ARG A 58 -3.40 0.30 0.81
N THR A 59 -3.78 1.28 1.63
CA THR A 59 -5.02 1.23 2.40
C THR A 59 -6.26 1.31 1.50
N ALA A 60 -6.22 2.07 0.41
CA ALA A 60 -7.30 2.13 -0.57
C ALA A 60 -7.47 0.79 -1.29
N THR A 61 -6.37 0.15 -1.70
CA THR A 61 -6.38 -1.16 -2.36
C THR A 61 -6.92 -2.25 -1.42
N GLU A 62 -6.52 -2.25 -0.14
CA GLU A 62 -7.04 -3.18 0.85
C GLU A 62 -8.55 -2.98 1.08
N LYS A 63 -9.01 -1.73 1.19
CA LYS A 63 -10.44 -1.43 1.34
C LYS A 63 -11.25 -1.85 0.13
N GLN A 64 -10.78 -1.58 -1.08
CA GLN A 64 -11.46 -1.98 -2.32
C GLN A 64 -11.61 -3.50 -2.42
N LYS A 65 -10.56 -4.26 -2.08
CA LYS A 65 -10.64 -5.73 -2.08
C LYS A 65 -11.67 -6.27 -1.08
N VAL A 66 -11.79 -5.65 0.10
CA VAL A 66 -12.80 -6.04 1.09
C VAL A 66 -14.22 -5.74 0.57
N VAL A 67 -14.45 -4.56 0.00
CA VAL A 67 -15.75 -4.18 -0.57
C VAL A 67 -16.13 -5.10 -1.72
N GLU A 68 -15.21 -5.42 -2.63
CA GLU A 68 -15.49 -6.32 -3.76
C GLU A 68 -15.83 -7.74 -3.30
N LEU A 69 -15.18 -8.25 -2.25
CA LEU A 69 -15.50 -9.55 -1.66
C LEU A 69 -16.88 -9.56 -0.98
N GLU A 70 -17.27 -8.45 -0.33
CA GLU A 70 -18.59 -8.30 0.27
C GLU A 70 -19.70 -8.19 -0.80
N GLU A 71 -19.45 -7.47 -1.90
CA GLU A 71 -20.40 -7.37 -3.02
C GLU A 71 -20.59 -8.72 -3.71
N LYS A 72 -19.51 -9.47 -3.98
CA LYS A 72 -19.59 -10.81 -4.56
C LYS A 72 -20.36 -11.80 -3.68
N GLN A 73 -20.28 -11.68 -2.36
CA GLN A 73 -21.10 -12.49 -1.45
C GLN A 73 -22.59 -12.11 -1.48
N LYS A 74 -22.93 -10.82 -1.63
CA LYS A 74 -24.33 -10.36 -1.72
C LYS A 74 -24.99 -10.74 -3.04
N THR A 75 -24.26 -10.75 -4.16
CA THR A 75 -24.82 -11.08 -5.48
C THR A 75 -24.93 -12.59 -5.75
N GLY A 76 -24.19 -13.44 -5.02
CA GLY A 76 -24.22 -14.90 -5.19
C GLY A 76 -25.40 -15.62 -4.52
N TYR A 77 -26.03 -15.03 -3.49
CA TYR A 77 -27.09 -15.66 -2.70
C TYR A 77 -28.52 -15.19 -3.04
N GLY A 78 -28.69 -14.35 -4.06
CA GLY A 78 -29.98 -13.72 -4.38
C GLY A 78 -30.85 -14.42 -5.44
N SER A 79 -30.35 -15.43 -6.16
CA SER A 79 -31.04 -16.00 -7.34
C SER A 79 -31.53 -17.45 -7.18
N ALA A 80 -31.22 -18.14 -6.08
CA ALA A 80 -31.49 -19.57 -5.93
C ALA A 80 -32.87 -19.95 -5.33
N THR A 81 -33.70 -19.01 -4.88
CA THR A 81 -34.92 -19.36 -4.09
C THR A 81 -36.26 -18.91 -4.68
N ARG A 82 -36.34 -18.36 -5.91
CA ARG A 82 -37.63 -18.02 -6.57
C ARG A 82 -38.03 -18.92 -7.74
N LYS A 83 -37.69 -20.20 -7.71
CA LYS A 83 -38.28 -21.20 -8.63
C LYS A 83 -38.70 -22.45 -7.86
N ARG A 84 -39.72 -22.31 -6.99
CA ARG A 84 -40.39 -23.48 -6.42
C ARG A 84 -41.84 -23.20 -5.99
N ILE A 85 -42.57 -22.39 -6.74
CA ILE A 85 -44.03 -22.32 -6.66
C ILE A 85 -44.53 -22.04 -8.09
N GLN A 86 -45.61 -22.74 -8.48
CA GLN A 86 -46.25 -22.87 -9.79
C GLN A 86 -45.72 -24.07 -10.59
N THR A 87 -46.49 -25.10 -10.93
CA THR A 87 -47.91 -25.44 -10.73
C THR A 87 -48.01 -26.96 -10.88
#